data_AF-A0A1R4HDV5-F1
#
_entry.id   AF-A0A1R4HDV5-F1
#
_cell.length_a   1.000
_cell.length_b   1.000
_cell.length_c   1.000
_cell.angle_alpha   90.00
_cell.angle_beta   90.00
_cell.angle_gamma   90.00
#
_symmetry.space_group_name_H-M   'P 1'
#
loop_
_entity.id
_entity.type
_entity.pdbx_description
1 polymer ?
#
loop_
_entity_poly.entity_id
_entity_poly.type
_entity_poly.pdbx_seq_one_letter_code
_entity_poly.pdbx_strand_id
1 'polypeptide(L)'
;MMSLKNWLSQIIDLFHAVKDENLQWQTANLMQQTKLKHMQIFAEETLAAKLKKHSVQLEHDISLLKVRHDSELSMYKTKCNQDVKDYEQYLNSLDRLKKSIQNSYTHLPEAVAFTIHHHAKVLLNAMWEASDIEQKMKHEMQLITFMATVHEDAKLHLQDATAHQLPENTLKLIQQ
;
A
#
# COMPACT_ATOMS: atom_id res chain seq x y z
N MET A 1 -42.03 -36.17 -89.04
CA MET A 1 -41.00 -35.11 -88.90
C MET A 1 -41.42 -34.17 -87.77
N MET A 2 -40.96 -34.44 -86.55
CA MET A 2 -41.04 -33.44 -85.48
C MET A 2 -40.08 -32.32 -85.92
N SER A 3 -40.65 -31.16 -86.24
CA SER A 3 -39.91 -30.03 -86.79
C SER A 3 -38.77 -29.64 -85.83
N LEU A 4 -37.52 -29.64 -86.32
CA LEU A 4 -36.32 -29.18 -85.60
C LEU A 4 -36.54 -27.84 -84.88
N LYS A 5 -37.46 -27.02 -85.42
CA LYS A 5 -37.87 -25.73 -84.88
C LYS A 5 -38.54 -25.83 -83.50
N ASN A 6 -39.32 -26.87 -83.24
CA ASN A 6 -40.02 -27.08 -81.96
C ASN A 6 -39.09 -27.65 -80.88
N TRP A 7 -38.05 -28.41 -81.27
CA TRP A 7 -37.04 -28.90 -80.34
C TRP A 7 -36.07 -27.80 -79.91
N LEU A 8 -35.65 -26.95 -80.86
CA LEU A 8 -34.84 -25.77 -80.58
C LEU A 8 -35.58 -24.77 -79.67
N SER A 9 -36.89 -24.56 -79.88
CA SER A 9 -37.66 -23.67 -79.00
C SER A 9 -37.77 -24.21 -77.57
N GLN A 10 -38.00 -25.51 -77.39
CA GLN A 10 -38.06 -26.12 -76.05
C GLN A 10 -36.73 -26.02 -75.28
N ILE A 11 -35.59 -26.13 -75.96
CA ILE A 11 -34.28 -25.95 -75.33
C ILE A 11 -34.05 -24.50 -74.92
N ILE A 12 -34.46 -23.55 -75.76
CA ILE A 12 -34.39 -22.12 -75.46
C ILE A 12 -35.30 -21.81 -74.25
N ASP A 13 -36.51 -22.35 -74.21
CA ASP A 13 -37.45 -22.16 -73.10
C ASP A 13 -36.91 -22.77 -71.78
N LEU A 14 -36.29 -23.95 -71.83
CA LEU A 14 -35.62 -24.55 -70.67
C LEU A 14 -34.42 -23.74 -70.21
N PHE A 15 -33.62 -23.21 -71.15
CA PHE A 15 -32.48 -22.36 -70.82
C PHE A 15 -32.93 -21.04 -70.17
N HIS A 16 -34.02 -20.46 -70.66
CA HIS A 16 -34.64 -19.29 -70.04
C HIS A 16 -35.21 -19.61 -68.65
N ALA A 17 -35.90 -20.75 -68.49
CA ALA A 17 -36.44 -21.16 -67.18
C ALA A 17 -35.33 -21.38 -66.14
N VAL A 18 -34.23 -22.06 -66.50
CA VAL A 18 -33.09 -22.27 -65.61
C VAL A 18 -32.37 -20.96 -65.31
N LYS A 19 -32.23 -20.07 -66.29
CA LYS A 19 -31.66 -18.73 -66.09
C LYS A 19 -32.51 -17.91 -65.13
N ASP A 20 -33.83 -17.94 -65.29
CA ASP A 20 -34.78 -17.20 -64.45
C ASP A 20 -34.81 -17.75 -63.02
N GLU A 21 -34.78 -19.07 -62.85
CA GLU A 21 -34.69 -19.71 -61.53
C GLU A 21 -33.36 -19.38 -60.83
N ASN A 22 -32.24 -19.39 -61.55
CA ASN A 22 -30.95 -18.98 -61.02
C ASN A 22 -30.92 -17.48 -60.66
N LEU A 23 -31.51 -16.61 -61.48
CA LEU A 23 -31.63 -15.18 -61.18
C LEU A 23 -32.52 -14.94 -59.95
N GLN A 24 -33.61 -15.68 -59.82
CA GLN A 24 -34.47 -15.65 -58.63
C GLN A 24 -33.73 -16.13 -57.39
N TRP A 25 -32.98 -17.23 -57.49
CA TRP A 25 -32.17 -17.76 -56.39
C TRP A 25 -31.06 -16.76 -55.98
N GLN A 26 -30.35 -16.18 -56.94
CA GLN A 26 -29.33 -15.17 -56.67
C GLN A 26 -29.92 -13.94 -56.00
N THR A 27 -31.08 -13.46 -56.47
CA THR A 27 -31.74 -12.28 -55.91
C THR A 27 -32.24 -12.56 -54.49
N ALA A 28 -32.81 -13.74 -54.23
CA ALA A 28 -33.25 -14.16 -52.89
C ALA A 28 -32.07 -14.31 -51.91
N ASN A 29 -30.93 -14.85 -52.36
CA ASN A 29 -29.75 -15.08 -51.53
C ASN A 29 -28.93 -13.78 -51.31
N LEU A 30 -28.91 -12.86 -52.27
CA LEU A 30 -28.21 -11.57 -52.16
C LEU A 30 -28.74 -10.75 -50.98
N MET A 31 -30.05 -10.77 -50.73
CA MET A 31 -30.65 -10.08 -49.58
C MET A 31 -30.20 -10.69 -48.24
N GLN A 32 -30.09 -12.02 -48.17
CA GLN A 32 -29.60 -12.69 -46.96
C GLN A 32 -28.11 -12.43 -46.72
N GLN A 33 -27.29 -12.50 -47.76
CA GLN A 33 -25.85 -12.22 -47.66
C GLN A 33 -25.55 -10.77 -47.29
N THR A 34 -26.26 -9.81 -47.87
CA THR A 34 -26.12 -8.39 -47.52
C THR A 34 -26.54 -8.14 -46.08
N LYS A 35 -27.65 -8.74 -45.62
CA LYS A 35 -28.08 -8.67 -44.22
C LYS A 35 -27.03 -9.25 -43.27
N LEU A 36 -26.45 -10.42 -43.58
CA LEU A 36 -25.40 -11.03 -42.75
C LEU A 36 -24.15 -10.14 -42.67
N LYS A 37 -23.69 -9.60 -43.80
CA LYS A 37 -22.56 -8.67 -43.83
C LYS A 37 -22.84 -7.42 -42.99
N HIS A 38 -24.04 -6.86 -43.09
CA HIS A 38 -24.42 -5.69 -42.31
C HIS A 38 -24.45 -5.98 -40.81
N MET A 39 -24.98 -7.15 -40.42
CA MET A 39 -24.98 -7.58 -39.02
C MET A 39 -23.56 -7.82 -38.50
N GLN A 40 -22.67 -8.40 -39.32
CA GLN A 40 -21.26 -8.58 -38.97
C GLN A 40 -20.56 -7.24 -38.74
N ILE A 41 -20.67 -6.31 -39.69
CA ILE A 41 -20.07 -4.97 -39.57
C ILE A 41 -20.61 -4.25 -38.32
N PHE A 42 -21.93 -4.28 -38.09
CA PHE A 42 -22.52 -3.65 -36.91
C PHE A 42 -22.05 -4.30 -35.61
N ALA A 43 -21.91 -5.64 -35.58
CA ALA A 43 -21.38 -6.36 -34.42
C ALA A 43 -19.90 -6.02 -34.17
N GLU A 44 -19.10 -5.92 -35.23
CA GLU A 44 -17.69 -5.52 -35.16
C GLU A 44 -17.53 -4.08 -34.68
N GLU A 45 -18.33 -3.14 -35.20
CA GLU A 45 -18.33 -1.73 -34.74
C GLU A 45 -18.76 -1.62 -33.28
N THR A 46 -19.79 -2.35 -32.87
CA THR A 46 -20.26 -2.39 -31.48
C THR A 46 -19.19 -2.96 -30.55
N LEU A 47 -18.51 -4.03 -30.98
CA LEU A 47 -17.42 -4.63 -30.23
C LEU A 47 -16.23 -3.68 -30.11
N ALA A 48 -15.84 -3.02 -31.20
CA ALA A 48 -14.76 -2.03 -31.22
C ALA A 48 -15.06 -0.84 -30.30
N ALA A 49 -16.29 -0.33 -30.32
CA ALA A 49 -16.74 0.73 -29.42
C ALA A 49 -16.68 0.29 -27.95
N LYS A 50 -17.11 -0.94 -27.65
CA LYS A 50 -17.05 -1.51 -26.29
C LYS A 50 -15.61 -1.71 -25.82
N LEU A 51 -14.73 -2.24 -26.68
CA LEU A 51 -13.31 -2.40 -26.37
C LEU A 51 -12.64 -1.05 -26.11
N LYS A 52 -12.92 -0.03 -26.94
CA LYS A 52 -12.41 1.32 -26.73
C LYS A 52 -12.86 1.89 -25.39
N LYS A 53 -14.15 1.76 -25.05
CA LYS A 53 -14.68 2.20 -23.76
C LYS A 53 -13.98 1.50 -22.60
N HIS A 54 -13.84 0.18 -22.67
CA HIS A 54 -13.15 -0.59 -21.62
C HIS A 54 -11.67 -0.23 -21.51
N SER A 55 -10.98 0.00 -22.63
CA SER A 55 -9.58 0.42 -22.63
C SER A 55 -9.39 1.73 -21.89
N VAL A 56 -10.23 2.74 -22.19
CA VAL A 56 -10.19 4.03 -21.51
C VAL A 56 -10.52 3.89 -20.02
N GLN A 57 -11.51 3.06 -19.68
CA GLN A 57 -11.87 2.81 -18.28
C GLN A 57 -10.73 2.14 -17.52
N LEU A 58 -10.10 1.11 -18.09
CA LEU A 58 -8.96 0.43 -17.48
C LEU A 58 -7.76 1.36 -17.33
N GLU A 59 -7.47 2.19 -18.33
CA GLU A 59 -6.39 3.18 -18.24
C GLU A 59 -6.64 4.18 -17.11
N HIS A 60 -7.87 4.64 -16.97
CA HIS A 60 -8.27 5.49 -15.85
C HIS A 60 -8.13 4.78 -14.51
N ASP A 61 -8.63 3.55 -14.37
CA ASP A 61 -8.54 2.77 -13.14
C ASP A 61 -7.07 2.50 -12.74
N ILE A 62 -6.22 2.18 -13.73
CA ILE A 62 -4.77 2.04 -13.52
C ILE A 62 -4.15 3.36 -13.05
N SER A 63 -4.56 4.50 -13.64
CA SER A 63 -4.05 5.82 -13.24
C SER A 63 -4.43 6.14 -11.79
N LEU A 64 -5.67 5.86 -11.37
CA LEU A 64 -6.13 6.06 -10.00
C LEU A 64 -5.39 5.16 -9.02
N LEU A 65 -5.20 3.88 -9.36
CA LEU A 65 -4.47 2.93 -8.53
C LEU A 65 -3.00 3.34 -8.35
N LYS A 66 -2.35 3.81 -9.42
CA LYS A 66 -0.97 4.32 -9.34
C LYS A 66 -0.86 5.50 -8.39
N VAL A 67 -1.71 6.51 -8.57
CA VAL A 67 -1.72 7.70 -7.69
C VAL A 67 -1.96 7.30 -6.23
N ARG A 68 -2.90 6.37 -5.99
CA ARG A 68 -3.17 5.87 -4.64
C ARG A 68 -1.95 5.20 -4.04
N HIS A 69 -1.35 4.25 -4.73
CA HIS A 69 -0.19 3.52 -4.21
C HIS A 69 1.04 4.42 -4.02
N ASP A 70 1.28 5.37 -4.93
CA ASP A 70 2.37 6.33 -4.78
C ASP A 70 2.15 7.23 -3.55
N SER A 71 0.90 7.63 -3.29
CA SER A 71 0.54 8.40 -2.10
C SER A 71 0.70 7.58 -0.81
N GLU A 72 0.25 6.32 -0.80
CA GLU A 72 0.40 5.40 0.32
C GLU A 72 1.87 5.16 0.63
N LEU A 73 2.70 4.89 -0.39
CA LEU A 73 4.13 4.68 -0.25
C LEU A 73 4.84 5.94 0.30
N SER A 74 4.50 7.12 -0.22
CA SER A 74 5.04 8.39 0.26
C SER A 74 4.69 8.64 1.73
N MET A 75 3.45 8.35 2.11
CA MET A 75 2.99 8.45 3.50
C MET A 75 3.75 7.48 4.41
N TYR A 76 3.88 6.21 4.02
CA TYR A 76 4.65 5.22 4.78
C TYR A 76 6.13 5.60 4.93
N LYS A 77 6.75 6.10 3.86
CA LYS A 77 8.13 6.59 3.89
C LYS A 77 8.29 7.77 4.84
N THR A 78 7.35 8.71 4.78
CA THR A 78 7.34 9.88 5.68
C THR A 78 7.20 9.44 7.13
N LYS A 79 6.28 8.52 7.42
CA LYS A 79 6.08 7.96 8.75
C LYS A 79 7.34 7.27 9.26
N CYS A 80 7.94 6.37 8.49
CA CYS A 80 9.17 5.67 8.87
C CYS A 80 10.32 6.66 9.15
N ASN A 81 10.50 7.68 8.30
CA ASN A 81 11.51 8.71 8.53
C ASN A 81 11.25 9.52 9.81
N GLN A 82 9.98 9.79 10.13
CA GLN A 82 9.63 10.49 11.37
C GLN A 82 9.88 9.59 12.58
N ASP A 83 9.47 8.33 12.51
CA ASP A 83 9.69 7.34 13.57
C ASP A 83 11.20 7.21 13.88
N VAL A 84 12.05 7.12 12.85
CA VAL A 84 13.52 7.09 13.04
C VAL A 84 14.04 8.35 13.74
N LYS A 85 13.58 9.53 13.31
CA LYS A 85 13.97 10.81 13.94
C LYS A 85 13.56 10.87 15.40
N ASP A 86 12.35 10.41 15.72
CA ASP A 86 11.84 10.42 17.08
C ASP A 86 12.68 9.48 17.96
N TYR A 87 13.03 8.28 17.46
CA TYR A 87 13.92 7.35 18.16
C TYR A 87 15.32 7.95 18.40
N GLU A 88 15.91 8.61 17.40
CA GLU A 88 17.19 9.32 17.55
C GLU A 88 17.11 10.43 18.61
N GLN A 89 16.00 11.18 18.66
CA GLN A 89 15.77 12.20 19.70
C GLN A 89 15.67 11.58 21.10
N TYR A 90 15.03 10.42 21.23
CA TYR A 90 15.00 9.69 22.50
C TYR A 90 16.41 9.25 22.94
N LEU A 91 17.20 8.66 22.05
CA LEU A 91 18.58 8.27 22.36
C LEU A 91 19.43 9.48 22.81
N ASN A 92 19.32 10.60 22.09
CA ASN A 92 20.00 11.84 22.48
C ASN A 92 19.56 12.35 23.85
N SER A 93 18.29 12.17 24.20
CA SER A 93 17.75 12.54 25.51
C SER A 93 18.28 11.63 26.63
N LEU A 94 18.45 10.33 26.36
CA LEU A 94 19.08 9.39 27.28
C LEU A 94 20.56 9.69 27.51
N ASP A 95 21.28 10.13 26.47
CA ASP A 95 22.67 10.58 26.61
C ASP A 95 22.78 11.87 27.45
N ARG A 96 21.83 12.81 27.26
CA ARG A 96 21.73 14.00 28.12
C ARG A 96 21.42 13.64 29.56
N LEU A 97 20.54 12.67 29.79
CA LEU A 97 20.23 12.16 31.13
C LEU A 97 21.48 11.61 31.81
N LYS A 98 22.26 10.77 31.11
CA LYS A 98 23.53 10.24 31.64
C LYS A 98 24.46 11.37 32.09
N LYS A 99 24.64 12.40 31.25
CA LYS A 99 25.45 13.58 31.60
C LYS A 99 24.86 14.34 32.79
N SER A 100 23.53 14.48 32.86
CA SER A 100 22.85 15.12 33.98
C SER A 100 23.12 14.36 35.29
N ILE A 101 23.03 13.03 35.30
CA ILE A 101 23.32 12.21 36.48
C ILE A 101 24.79 12.37 36.90
N GLN A 102 25.72 12.31 35.95
CA GLN A 102 27.15 12.50 36.22
C GLN A 102 27.46 13.88 36.82
N ASN A 103 26.76 14.92 36.35
CA ASN A 103 26.93 16.28 36.86
C ASN A 103 26.28 16.48 38.24
N SER A 104 25.09 15.91 38.44
CA SER A 104 24.36 16.01 39.72
C SER A 104 25.05 15.22 40.83
N TYR A 105 25.61 14.05 40.53
CA TYR A 105 26.24 13.18 41.52
C TYR A 105 27.73 12.96 41.21
N THR A 106 28.56 13.93 41.59
CA THR A 106 30.02 13.88 41.36
C THR A 106 30.75 12.74 42.09
N HIS A 107 30.14 12.20 43.14
CA HIS A 107 30.67 11.12 43.96
C HIS A 107 30.10 9.74 43.58
N LEU A 108 29.16 9.68 42.63
CA LEU A 108 28.58 8.43 42.18
C LEU A 108 29.60 7.67 41.31
N PRO A 109 29.80 6.36 41.55
CA PRO A 109 30.63 5.55 40.65
C PRO A 109 30.08 5.61 39.23
N GLU A 110 30.97 5.79 38.25
CA GLU A 110 30.58 5.92 36.84
C GLU A 110 29.75 4.72 36.37
N ALA A 111 30.04 3.53 36.90
CA ALA A 111 29.28 2.30 36.66
C ALA A 111 27.78 2.44 36.95
N VAL A 112 27.38 3.20 37.97
CA VAL A 112 25.96 3.37 38.31
C VAL A 112 25.25 4.25 37.29
N ALA A 113 25.88 5.34 36.85
CA ALA A 113 25.35 6.19 35.79
C ALA A 113 25.21 5.41 34.47
N PHE A 114 26.17 4.53 34.16
CA PHE A 114 26.09 3.62 33.02
C PHE A 114 24.95 2.61 33.15
N THR A 115 24.74 2.02 34.33
CA THR A 115 23.64 1.07 34.56
C THR A 115 22.27 1.74 34.40
N ILE A 116 22.08 2.95 34.93
CA ILE A 116 20.84 3.73 34.76
C ILE A 116 20.58 4.02 33.28
N HIS A 117 21.61 4.49 32.57
CA HIS A 117 21.51 4.75 31.13
C HIS A 117 21.22 3.47 30.32
N HIS A 118 21.90 2.37 30.66
CA HIS A 118 21.70 1.08 29.99
C HIS A 118 20.27 0.58 30.18
N HIS A 119 19.74 0.64 31.40
CA HIS A 119 18.37 0.22 31.68
C HIS A 119 17.34 1.07 30.91
N ALA A 120 17.52 2.40 30.87
CA ALA A 120 16.67 3.27 30.06
C ALA A 120 16.70 2.89 28.57
N LYS A 121 17.88 2.54 28.05
CA LYS A 121 18.05 2.08 26.66
C LYS A 121 17.36 0.74 26.41
N VAL A 122 17.45 -0.20 27.36
CA VAL A 122 16.74 -1.49 27.27
C VAL A 122 15.23 -1.28 27.23
N LEU A 123 14.68 -0.43 28.09
CA LEU A 123 13.24 -0.09 28.09
C LEU A 123 12.80 0.59 26.78
N LEU A 124 13.61 1.53 26.27
CA LEU A 124 13.35 2.18 24.99
C LEU A 124 13.34 1.18 23.83
N ASN A 125 14.30 0.25 23.80
CA ASN A 125 14.36 -0.79 22.79
C ASN A 125 13.17 -1.75 22.89
N ALA A 126 12.80 -2.17 24.10
CA ALA A 126 11.65 -3.03 24.33
C ALA A 126 10.34 -2.37 23.86
N MET A 127 10.18 -1.06 24.10
CA MET A 127 9.05 -0.28 23.56
C MET A 127 9.08 -0.20 22.02
N TRP A 128 10.26 -0.07 21.42
CA TRP A 128 10.41 0.09 19.98
C TRP A 128 10.22 -1.22 19.20
N GLU A 129 10.71 -2.34 19.74
CA GLU A 129 10.67 -3.67 19.12
C GLU A 129 9.34 -4.41 19.36
N ALA A 130 8.53 -3.96 20.34
CA ALA A 130 7.23 -4.55 20.62
C ALA A 130 6.30 -4.44 19.40
N SER A 131 5.85 -5.61 18.91
CA SER A 131 4.91 -5.70 17.77
C SER A 131 3.46 -5.47 18.19
N ASP A 132 3.14 -5.71 19.46
CA ASP A 132 1.81 -5.52 20.04
C ASP A 132 1.67 -4.12 20.66
N ILE A 133 0.53 -3.48 20.40
CA ILE A 133 0.20 -2.13 20.88
C ILE A 133 0.11 -2.14 22.41
N GLU A 134 -0.50 -3.16 23.01
CA GLU A 134 -0.67 -3.24 24.46
C GLU A 134 0.70 -3.36 25.17
N GLN A 135 1.57 -4.22 24.64
CA GLN A 135 2.95 -4.32 25.13
C GLN A 135 3.73 -3.03 24.92
N LYS A 136 3.60 -2.37 23.76
CA LYS A 136 4.27 -1.10 23.49
C LYS A 136 3.87 -0.02 24.49
N MET A 137 2.57 0.12 24.78
CA MET A 137 2.06 1.06 25.79
C MET A 137 2.58 0.73 27.19
N LYS A 138 2.69 -0.56 27.55
CA LYS A 138 3.26 -0.96 28.83
C LYS A 138 4.72 -0.55 28.96
N HIS A 139 5.54 -0.84 27.95
CA HIS A 139 6.96 -0.47 27.95
C HIS A 139 7.15 1.05 27.92
N GLU A 140 6.30 1.78 27.21
CA GLU A 140 6.28 3.24 27.21
C GLU A 140 6.01 3.78 28.62
N MET A 141 4.99 3.27 29.31
CA MET A 141 4.68 3.67 30.69
C MET A 141 5.83 3.35 31.65
N GLN A 142 6.47 2.19 31.49
CA GLN A 142 7.65 1.81 32.28
C GLN A 142 8.82 2.78 32.05
N LEU A 143 9.08 3.14 30.79
CA LEU A 143 10.12 4.11 30.43
C LEU A 143 9.84 5.49 31.02
N ILE A 144 8.60 6.00 30.89
CA ILE A 144 8.20 7.30 31.44
C ILE A 144 8.37 7.32 32.96
N THR A 145 7.89 6.27 33.64
CA THR A 145 8.00 6.14 35.09
C THR A 145 9.47 6.15 35.51
N PHE A 146 10.30 5.35 34.84
CA PHE A 146 11.74 5.30 35.10
C PHE A 146 12.40 6.68 34.94
N MET A 147 12.16 7.35 33.81
CA MET A 147 12.74 8.66 33.52
C MET A 147 12.29 9.73 34.51
N ALA A 148 11.02 9.72 34.92
CA ALA A 148 10.50 10.63 35.93
C ALA A 148 11.15 10.39 37.30
N THR A 149 11.33 9.13 37.71
CA THR A 149 12.01 8.79 38.97
C THR A 149 13.47 9.22 38.97
N VAL A 150 14.20 9.00 37.86
CA VAL A 150 15.60 9.46 37.72
C VAL A 150 15.68 10.98 37.86
N HIS A 151 14.77 11.69 37.21
CA HIS A 151 14.72 13.15 37.27
C HIS A 151 14.42 13.66 38.68
N GLU A 152 13.46 13.04 39.38
CA GLU A 152 13.10 13.44 40.73
C GLU A 152 14.23 13.14 41.72
N ASP A 153 14.87 11.97 41.65
CA ASP A 153 16.04 11.66 42.49
C ASP A 153 17.16 12.69 42.26
N ALA A 154 17.48 13.00 41.00
CA ALA A 154 18.51 13.98 40.65
C ALA A 154 18.19 15.39 41.15
N LYS A 155 16.90 15.78 41.13
CA LYS A 155 16.43 17.07 41.64
C LYS A 155 16.49 17.13 43.17
N LEU A 156 16.08 16.08 43.87
CA LEU A 156 16.15 16.00 45.33
C LEU A 156 17.59 16.15 45.81
N HIS A 157 18.54 15.52 45.12
CA HIS A 157 19.96 15.65 45.48
C HIS A 157 20.51 17.07 45.29
N LEU A 158 20.05 17.81 44.28
CA LEU A 158 20.42 19.22 44.08
C LEU A 158 19.81 20.14 45.15
N GLN A 159 18.67 19.77 45.75
CA GLN A 159 18.00 20.54 46.79
C GLN A 159 18.61 20.29 48.18
N ASP A 160 18.98 19.05 48.49
CA ASP A 160 19.62 18.65 49.75
C ASP A 160 21.14 18.43 49.58
N ALA A 161 21.85 19.51 49.24
CA ALA A 161 23.30 19.52 48.93
C ALA A 161 24.24 18.98 50.04
N THR A 162 23.71 18.61 51.21
CA THR A 162 24.47 18.07 52.35
C THR A 162 24.35 16.55 52.50
N ALA A 163 23.40 15.89 51.83
CA ALA A 163 23.22 14.45 51.93
C ALA A 163 23.92 13.71 50.76
N HIS A 164 24.87 12.84 51.10
CA HIS A 164 25.45 11.85 50.17
C HIS A 164 24.41 10.76 49.89
N GLN A 165 23.29 11.13 49.30
CA GLN A 165 22.18 10.21 49.01
C GLN A 165 22.35 9.64 47.61
N LEU A 166 22.39 8.31 47.54
CA LEU A 166 22.31 7.56 46.30
C LEU A 166 20.89 7.67 45.71
N PRO A 167 20.73 7.53 44.38
CA PRO A 167 19.41 7.53 43.74
C PRO A 167 18.68 6.20 44.01
N GLU A 168 18.20 6.01 45.24
CA GLU A 168 17.64 4.75 45.72
C GLU A 168 16.37 4.34 44.98
N ASN A 169 15.50 5.29 44.63
CA ASN A 169 14.24 4.98 43.93
C ASN A 169 14.51 4.52 42.51
N THR A 170 15.45 5.18 41.83
CA THR A 170 15.93 4.77 40.52
C THR A 170 16.53 3.37 40.56
N LEU A 171 17.38 3.07 41.54
CA LEU A 171 18.01 1.75 41.67
C LEU A 171 16.99 0.64 41.98
N LYS A 172 15.94 0.93 42.74
CA LYS A 172 14.85 -0.02 42.99
C LYS A 172 14.12 -0.41 41.70
N LEU A 173 13.90 0.54 40.78
CA LEU A 173 13.25 0.24 39.50
C LEU A 173 14.10 -0.62 38.57
N ILE A 174 15.44 -0.54 38.66
CA ILE A 174 16.35 -1.37 37.86
C ILE A 174 16.36 -2.83 38.35
N GLN A 175 16.08 -3.04 39.64
CA GLN A 175 16.08 -4.37 40.28
C GLN A 175 14.76 -5.14 40.09
N GLN A 176 13.74 -4.50 39.54
CA GLN A 176 12.42 -5.09 39.24
C GLN A 176 12.38 -5.65 37.81
#